data_AF-A0A016S2D6-F1
#
_entry.id   AF-A0A016S2D6-F1
#
_cell.length_a   1.000
_cell.length_b   1.000
_cell.length_c   1.000
_cell.angle_alpha   90.00
_cell.angle_beta   90.00
_cell.angle_gamma   90.00
#
_symmetry.space_group_name_H-M   'P 1'
#
loop_
_entity.id
_entity.type
_entity.pdbx_description
1 polymer ?
#
loop_
_entity_poly.entity_id
_entity_poly.type
_entity_poly.pdbx_seq_one_letter_code
_entity_poly.pdbx_strand_id
1 'polypeptide(L)'
;MLLDDDLILRHPEQWYFGDDDSGDICKWDERYRNFLSFHRGFDLVTADGSLYTQDAPEEQESAILPLLEAEIEAAKKLLTFFGSLVIKIYTMFLPETRSLIQNIASYFDDVYVFKPMSSKGGNNERYLICLRFRGDRAKVTEQTKAEAALINCEIYFSRLQSKYIEMNLSTYNAISKEELGVYRDRIFSEFHKRALTKFISTPTRESHLNQQALERPWIDMFGKNYVERLRCINDEHSALEHLRIFLREDLMGELEEGENEVEVEFAEDELEFFGWEGYKLVHERVVVLGPVCTQIRHSLFVPPILLRCLHYWKSETIIDLCTSTSSHEPSHYAKSLEMLGNVVVDASKLTSSKDWLFILQGFLSGVRDERIEQLELVWSEPSIPFIFSRFSASVIALLSVMFFQFKIGSGHQVAVFTKPNYSEDIPGSFESYLTMLDELLPKKGSMRCCVPPSMLAMFHPYILDLNRHQWRQLLDGEELGVN
;
A
#
# COMPACT_ATOMS: atom_id res chain seq x y z
N MET A 1 -15.95 -12.30 0.28
CA MET A 1 -15.02 -11.17 0.38
C MET A 1 -13.83 -11.43 -0.52
N LEU A 2 -13.71 -10.68 -1.62
CA LEU A 2 -12.46 -10.55 -2.37
C LEU A 2 -11.50 -9.80 -1.43
N LEU A 3 -10.87 -10.54 -0.52
CA LEU A 3 -9.91 -10.03 0.48
C LEU A 3 -8.55 -9.71 -0.14
N ASP A 4 -8.47 -9.67 -1.46
CA ASP A 4 -7.22 -9.50 -2.17
C ASP A 4 -7.05 -8.02 -2.47
N ASP A 5 -6.26 -7.36 -1.62
CA ASP A 5 -5.72 -6.03 -1.88
C ASP A 5 -5.08 -5.99 -3.29
N ASP A 6 -4.62 -7.14 -3.81
CA ASP A 6 -4.21 -7.36 -5.20
C ASP A 6 -5.14 -6.71 -6.25
N LEU A 7 -6.47 -6.76 -6.06
CA LEU A 7 -7.39 -6.13 -7.02
C LEU A 7 -7.33 -4.59 -6.96
N ILE A 8 -7.15 -4.04 -5.76
CA ILE A 8 -6.92 -2.61 -5.52
C ILE A 8 -5.59 -2.18 -6.10
N LEU A 9 -4.57 -2.98 -5.82
CA LEU A 9 -3.18 -2.65 -6.08
C LEU A 9 -2.81 -2.80 -7.55
N ARG A 10 -3.43 -3.74 -8.29
CA ARG A 10 -3.21 -3.94 -9.73
C ARG A 10 -3.93 -2.92 -10.62
N HIS A 11 -4.97 -2.27 -10.11
CA HIS A 11 -5.82 -1.37 -10.89
C HIS A 11 -6.14 -0.08 -10.15
N PRO A 12 -5.17 0.61 -9.52
CA PRO A 12 -5.42 1.74 -8.61
C PRO A 12 -6.24 2.86 -9.24
N GLU A 13 -6.14 3.05 -10.55
CA GLU A 13 -6.89 4.03 -11.34
C GLU A 13 -8.39 3.69 -11.47
N GLN A 14 -8.77 2.45 -11.16
CA GLN A 14 -10.18 2.02 -11.09
C GLN A 14 -10.77 2.20 -9.68
N TRP A 15 -9.98 2.64 -8.69
CA TRP A 15 -10.42 2.81 -7.31
C TRP A 15 -10.58 4.27 -6.93
N TYR A 16 -11.67 4.55 -6.22
CA TYR A 16 -12.09 5.88 -5.83
C TYR A 16 -12.27 5.91 -4.30
N PHE A 17 -11.51 6.75 -3.60
CA PHE A 17 -11.45 6.76 -2.14
C PHE A 17 -12.17 7.97 -1.48
N GLY A 18 -12.78 8.85 -2.27
CA GLY A 18 -13.41 10.07 -1.77
C GLY A 18 -12.44 11.25 -1.71
N ASP A 19 -12.96 12.45 -1.48
CA ASP A 19 -12.15 13.69 -1.44
C ASP A 19 -11.11 13.71 -0.29
N ASP A 20 -11.35 12.93 0.77
CA ASP A 20 -10.44 12.80 1.92
C ASP A 20 -9.51 11.58 1.84
N ASP A 21 -9.56 10.83 0.72
CA ASP A 21 -8.78 9.63 0.45
C ASP A 21 -8.95 8.50 1.49
N SER A 22 -10.00 8.56 2.33
CA SER A 22 -10.21 7.59 3.41
C SER A 22 -10.89 6.28 2.98
N GLY A 23 -11.53 6.27 1.81
CA GLY A 23 -12.36 5.16 1.33
C GLY A 23 -13.70 5.03 2.05
N ASP A 24 -14.03 5.95 2.97
CA ASP A 24 -15.27 5.90 3.74
C ASP A 24 -16.45 6.43 2.90
N ILE A 25 -17.22 5.50 2.34
CA ILE A 25 -18.39 5.81 1.49
C ILE A 25 -19.45 6.64 2.20
N CYS A 26 -19.54 6.57 3.54
CA CYS A 26 -20.49 7.35 4.33
C CYS A 26 -20.18 8.86 4.30
N LYS A 27 -18.94 9.24 3.95
CA LYS A 27 -18.53 10.64 3.80
C LYS A 27 -18.70 11.18 2.38
N TRP A 28 -19.02 10.33 1.41
CA TRP A 28 -19.17 10.78 0.03
C TRP A 28 -20.40 11.67 -0.04
N ASP A 29 -20.22 12.91 -0.51
CA ASP A 29 -21.31 13.85 -0.66
C ASP A 29 -21.95 13.74 -2.06
N GLU A 30 -23.00 14.54 -2.28
CA GLU A 30 -23.71 14.55 -3.55
C GLU A 30 -22.83 15.04 -4.70
N ARG A 31 -21.87 15.93 -4.43
CA ARG A 31 -20.93 16.44 -5.43
C ARG A 31 -20.03 15.31 -5.92
N TYR A 32 -19.44 14.53 -5.00
CA TYR A 32 -18.55 13.42 -5.33
C TYR A 32 -19.30 12.31 -6.06
N ARG A 33 -20.50 11.93 -5.61
CA ARG A 33 -21.34 10.95 -6.32
C ARG A 33 -21.68 11.37 -7.75
N ASN A 34 -22.01 12.66 -7.96
CA ASN A 34 -22.29 13.18 -9.29
C ASN A 34 -21.03 13.26 -10.17
N PHE A 35 -19.86 13.52 -9.58
CA PHE A 35 -18.58 13.39 -10.28
C PHE A 35 -18.37 11.96 -10.78
N LEU A 36 -18.59 10.94 -9.94
CA LEU A 36 -18.43 9.54 -10.34
C LEU A 36 -19.38 9.15 -11.49
N SER A 37 -20.66 9.51 -11.38
CA SER A 37 -21.68 9.14 -12.38
C SER A 37 -21.54 9.89 -13.71
N PHE A 38 -20.98 11.11 -13.70
CA PHE A 38 -20.71 11.85 -14.92
C PHE A 38 -19.67 11.15 -15.80
N HIS A 39 -18.71 10.47 -15.18
CA HIS A 39 -17.62 9.82 -15.90
C HIS A 39 -17.96 8.39 -16.30
N ARG A 40 -18.83 7.69 -15.55
CA ARG A 40 -19.12 6.27 -15.76
C ARG A 40 -20.53 5.87 -15.33
N GLY A 41 -21.13 4.95 -16.10
CA GLY A 41 -22.27 4.14 -15.70
C GLY A 41 -21.91 2.66 -15.76
N PHE A 42 -22.50 1.86 -14.88
CA PHE A 42 -22.23 0.43 -14.75
C PHE A 42 -23.50 -0.40 -14.95
N ASP A 43 -23.38 -1.49 -15.72
CA ASP A 43 -24.46 -2.46 -15.92
C ASP A 43 -24.68 -3.38 -14.71
N LEU A 44 -23.66 -3.49 -13.86
CA LEU A 44 -23.71 -4.23 -12.60
C LEU A 44 -23.01 -3.42 -11.52
N VAL A 45 -23.72 -3.13 -10.44
CA VAL A 45 -23.13 -2.61 -9.20
C VAL A 45 -23.27 -3.68 -8.12
N THR A 46 -22.18 -3.93 -7.39
CA THR A 46 -22.16 -4.85 -6.26
C THR A 46 -21.72 -4.12 -5.00
N ALA A 47 -22.32 -4.42 -3.86
CA ALA A 47 -21.97 -3.84 -2.56
C ALA A 47 -21.91 -4.94 -1.49
N ASP A 48 -20.79 -5.00 -0.76
CA ASP A 48 -20.47 -6.03 0.24
C ASP A 48 -19.98 -5.37 1.56
N GLY A 49 -20.47 -4.16 1.88
CA GLY A 49 -20.11 -3.42 3.08
C GLY A 49 -20.56 -4.08 4.37
N SER A 50 -19.71 -4.05 5.41
CA SER A 50 -20.02 -4.56 6.75
C SER A 50 -19.15 -3.91 7.80
N LEU A 51 -19.62 -3.93 9.04
CA LEU A 51 -18.85 -3.58 10.22
C LEU A 51 -18.61 -4.82 11.10
N TYR A 52 -17.67 -4.73 12.03
CA TYR A 52 -17.45 -5.76 13.03
C TYR A 52 -18.53 -5.66 14.12
N THR A 53 -19.44 -6.64 14.15
CA THR A 53 -20.58 -6.67 15.10
C THR A 53 -20.72 -8.04 15.76
N GLN A 54 -19.62 -8.81 15.87
CA GLN A 54 -19.69 -10.18 16.40
C GLN A 54 -19.95 -10.22 17.92
N ASP A 55 -19.53 -9.18 18.64
CA ASP A 55 -19.70 -9.09 20.11
C ASP A 55 -21.10 -8.62 20.50
N ALA A 56 -21.82 -7.97 19.57
CA ALA A 56 -23.19 -7.47 19.74
C ALA A 56 -24.01 -7.75 18.46
N PRO A 57 -24.29 -9.02 18.13
CA PRO A 57 -24.98 -9.40 16.90
C PRO A 57 -26.40 -8.83 16.79
N GLU A 58 -27.04 -8.51 17.91
CA GLU A 58 -28.35 -7.86 17.99
C GLU A 58 -28.33 -6.40 17.51
N GLU A 59 -27.18 -5.72 17.58
CA GLU A 59 -27.00 -4.34 17.12
C GLU A 59 -26.56 -4.27 15.65
N GLN A 60 -26.37 -5.42 14.98
CA GLN A 60 -25.84 -5.48 13.62
C GLN A 60 -26.66 -4.67 12.62
N GLU A 61 -27.99 -4.73 12.72
CA GLU A 61 -28.88 -4.05 11.77
C GLU A 61 -28.79 -2.53 11.89
N SER A 62 -28.88 -2.00 13.11
CA SER A 62 -28.80 -0.56 13.38
C SER A 62 -27.41 0.00 13.08
N ALA A 63 -26.34 -0.75 13.38
CA ALA A 63 -24.97 -0.33 13.13
C ALA A 63 -24.64 -0.24 11.64
N ILE A 64 -25.19 -1.13 10.81
CA ILE A 64 -24.88 -1.21 9.37
C ILE A 64 -25.81 -0.31 8.55
N LEU A 65 -26.97 0.10 9.07
CA LEU A 65 -27.95 0.90 8.32
C LEU A 65 -27.34 2.16 7.64
N PRO A 66 -26.51 3.00 8.29
CA PRO A 66 -25.90 4.15 7.61
C PRO A 66 -25.00 3.78 6.44
N LEU A 67 -24.27 2.66 6.56
CA LEU A 67 -23.43 2.14 5.48
C LEU A 67 -24.29 1.64 4.32
N LEU A 68 -25.36 0.90 4.62
CA LEU A 68 -26.31 0.41 3.62
C LEU A 68 -26.98 1.57 2.85
N GLU A 69 -27.35 2.64 3.55
CA GLU A 69 -27.88 3.87 2.93
C GLU A 69 -26.88 4.49 1.95
N ALA A 70 -25.62 4.64 2.37
CA ALA A 70 -24.56 5.20 1.53
C ALA A 70 -24.28 4.34 0.28
N GLU A 71 -24.23 3.02 0.44
CA GLU A 71 -24.06 2.07 -0.67
C GLU A 71 -25.24 2.13 -1.67
N ILE A 72 -26.47 2.22 -1.17
CA ILE A 72 -27.68 2.33 -2.00
C ILE A 72 -27.70 3.64 -2.79
N GLU A 73 -27.39 4.77 -2.16
CA GLU A 73 -27.37 6.07 -2.85
C GLU A 73 -26.24 6.14 -3.89
N ALA A 74 -25.08 5.56 -3.62
CA ALA A 74 -24.02 5.41 -4.62
C ALA A 74 -24.49 4.52 -5.79
N ALA A 75 -25.07 3.35 -5.50
CA ALA A 75 -25.54 2.43 -6.54
C ALA A 75 -26.58 3.08 -7.47
N LYS A 76 -27.56 3.80 -6.93
CA LYS A 76 -28.58 4.52 -7.71
C LYS A 76 -27.99 5.49 -8.73
N LYS A 77 -26.89 6.16 -8.37
CA LYS A 77 -26.20 7.13 -9.23
C LYS A 77 -25.35 6.47 -10.31
N LEU A 78 -24.80 5.29 -10.01
CA LEU A 78 -23.82 4.61 -10.86
C LEU A 78 -24.44 3.60 -11.83
N LEU A 79 -25.67 3.14 -11.60
CA LEU A 79 -26.34 2.18 -12.46
C LEU A 79 -26.78 2.76 -13.80
N THR A 80 -26.51 2.05 -14.89
CA THR A 80 -27.12 2.30 -16.20
C THR A 80 -28.59 1.88 -16.21
N PHE A 81 -29.36 2.43 -17.15
CA PHE A 81 -30.71 1.93 -17.42
C PHE A 81 -30.64 0.46 -17.83
N PHE A 82 -31.50 -0.37 -17.26
CA PHE A 82 -31.47 -1.84 -17.30
C PHE A 82 -30.35 -2.53 -16.52
N GLY A 83 -29.48 -1.79 -15.82
CA GLY A 83 -28.46 -2.37 -14.95
C GLY A 83 -29.01 -3.18 -13.78
N SER A 84 -28.14 -3.88 -13.07
CA SER A 84 -28.47 -4.74 -11.93
C SER A 84 -27.68 -4.37 -10.68
N LEU A 85 -28.31 -4.51 -9.51
CA LEU A 85 -27.70 -4.32 -8.20
C LEU A 85 -27.66 -5.64 -7.45
N VAL A 86 -26.51 -5.98 -6.88
CA VAL A 86 -26.38 -7.04 -5.88
C VAL A 86 -25.77 -6.46 -4.61
N ILE A 87 -26.56 -6.32 -3.56
CA ILE A 87 -26.11 -5.68 -2.32
C ILE A 87 -26.34 -6.61 -1.13
N LYS A 88 -25.31 -6.72 -0.27
CA LYS A 88 -25.41 -7.44 0.99
C LYS A 88 -26.35 -6.71 1.94
N ILE A 89 -27.23 -7.46 2.58
CA ILE A 89 -28.10 -6.99 3.66
C ILE A 89 -28.07 -8.01 4.81
N TYR A 90 -28.52 -7.59 5.99
CA TYR A 90 -28.68 -8.45 7.17
C TYR A 90 -30.15 -8.63 7.49
N THR A 91 -30.54 -8.49 8.75
CA THR A 91 -31.94 -8.50 9.17
C THR A 91 -32.69 -7.28 8.67
N MET A 92 -34.01 -7.42 8.56
CA MET A 92 -34.94 -6.35 8.16
C MET A 92 -35.98 -6.13 9.27
N PHE A 93 -35.57 -6.16 10.54
CA PHE A 93 -36.46 -5.98 11.69
C PHE A 93 -36.81 -4.52 11.95
N LEU A 94 -35.91 -3.60 11.59
CA LEU A 94 -36.13 -2.17 11.71
C LEU A 94 -37.05 -1.67 10.59
N PRO A 95 -38.09 -0.88 10.91
CA PRO A 95 -38.91 -0.20 9.91
C PRO A 95 -38.08 0.64 8.94
N GLU A 96 -37.01 1.25 9.41
CA GLU A 96 -36.08 2.07 8.63
C GLU A 96 -35.40 1.24 7.53
N THR A 97 -34.88 0.06 7.87
CA THR A 97 -34.29 -0.89 6.91
C THR A 97 -35.32 -1.32 5.85
N ARG A 98 -36.55 -1.64 6.26
CA ARG A 98 -37.60 -2.05 5.32
C ARG A 98 -38.01 -0.90 4.39
N SER A 99 -38.15 0.31 4.93
CA SER A 99 -38.44 1.51 4.15
C SER A 99 -37.34 1.78 3.11
N LEU A 100 -36.07 1.65 3.50
CA LEU A 100 -34.93 1.81 2.61
C LEU A 100 -34.94 0.75 1.49
N ILE A 101 -35.17 -0.53 1.83
CA ILE A 101 -35.25 -1.62 0.84
C ILE A 101 -36.44 -1.42 -0.11
N GLN A 102 -37.60 -0.99 0.39
CA GLN A 102 -38.76 -0.68 -0.44
C GLN A 102 -38.47 0.46 -1.41
N ASN A 103 -37.79 1.51 -0.93
CA ASN A 103 -37.42 2.64 -1.75
C ASN A 103 -36.56 2.17 -2.91
N ILE A 104 -35.44 1.48 -2.65
CA ILE A 104 -34.56 1.03 -3.72
C ILE A 104 -35.24 0.00 -4.64
N ALA A 105 -36.02 -0.93 -4.09
CA ALA A 105 -36.74 -1.94 -4.87
C ALA A 105 -37.71 -1.32 -5.88
N SER A 106 -38.28 -0.16 -5.57
CA SER A 106 -39.20 0.54 -6.47
C SER A 106 -38.56 1.01 -7.77
N TYR A 107 -37.22 1.07 -7.86
CA TYR A 107 -36.49 1.47 -9.06
C TYR A 107 -36.18 0.33 -10.03
N PHE A 108 -36.58 -0.90 -9.74
CA PHE A 108 -36.22 -2.10 -10.51
C PHE A 108 -37.46 -2.88 -10.96
N ASP A 109 -37.33 -3.66 -12.04
CA ASP A 109 -38.45 -4.49 -12.51
C ASP A 109 -38.63 -5.74 -11.63
N ASP A 110 -37.54 -6.43 -11.28
CA ASP A 110 -37.55 -7.62 -10.43
C ASP A 110 -36.61 -7.45 -9.25
N VAL A 111 -37.03 -7.91 -8.07
CA VAL A 111 -36.22 -7.86 -6.84
C VAL A 111 -36.34 -9.19 -6.10
N TYR A 112 -35.20 -9.73 -5.68
CA TYR A 112 -35.10 -10.99 -4.95
C TYR A 112 -34.27 -10.81 -3.69
N VAL A 113 -34.61 -11.54 -2.63
CA VAL A 113 -33.74 -11.73 -1.47
C VAL A 113 -33.19 -13.16 -1.53
N PHE A 114 -31.87 -13.29 -1.53
CA PHE A 114 -31.20 -14.56 -1.75
C PHE A 114 -30.05 -14.75 -0.76
N LYS A 115 -29.94 -15.96 -0.18
CA LYS A 115 -28.80 -16.38 0.64
C LYS A 115 -28.01 -17.45 -0.12
N PRO A 116 -26.84 -17.13 -0.70
CA PRO A 116 -26.05 -18.11 -1.44
C PRO A 116 -25.49 -19.18 -0.50
N MET A 117 -25.27 -20.39 -1.04
CA MET A 117 -24.68 -21.52 -0.29
C MET A 117 -23.26 -21.23 0.20
N SER A 118 -22.55 -20.27 -0.40
CA SER A 118 -21.24 -19.79 0.05
C SER A 118 -21.31 -18.91 1.30
N SER A 119 -22.49 -18.42 1.69
CA SER A 119 -22.71 -17.70 2.95
C SER A 119 -23.02 -18.68 4.08
N LYS A 120 -22.48 -18.43 5.28
CA LYS A 120 -22.67 -19.34 6.42
C LYS A 120 -24.15 -19.46 6.76
N GLY A 121 -24.69 -20.67 6.78
CA GLY A 121 -26.12 -20.91 7.01
C GLY A 121 -26.68 -20.33 8.31
N GLY A 122 -25.86 -20.30 9.38
CA GLY A 122 -26.26 -19.78 10.70
C GLY A 122 -26.15 -18.26 10.88
N ASN A 123 -25.63 -17.50 9.92
CA ASN A 123 -25.54 -16.04 10.01
C ASN A 123 -26.70 -15.33 9.29
N ASN A 124 -26.84 -14.03 9.56
CA ASN A 124 -27.89 -13.17 9.00
C ASN A 124 -27.58 -12.59 7.61
N GLU A 125 -26.39 -12.86 7.07
CA GLU A 125 -25.96 -12.35 5.77
C GLU A 125 -26.85 -12.91 4.67
N ARG A 126 -27.42 -12.02 3.88
CA ARG A 126 -28.20 -12.32 2.67
C ARG A 126 -27.96 -11.20 1.65
N TYR A 127 -28.47 -11.36 0.44
CA TYR A 127 -28.25 -10.43 -0.65
C TYR A 127 -29.58 -10.01 -1.25
N LEU A 128 -29.74 -8.71 -1.47
CA LEU A 128 -30.78 -8.15 -2.31
C LEU A 128 -30.26 -8.14 -3.75
N ILE A 129 -31.00 -8.77 -4.66
CA ILE A 129 -30.70 -8.83 -6.10
C ILE A 129 -31.80 -8.06 -6.81
N CYS A 130 -31.46 -6.88 -7.33
CA CYS A 130 -32.38 -6.02 -8.06
C CYS A 130 -32.00 -6.01 -9.54
N LEU A 131 -32.94 -6.30 -10.43
CA LEU A 131 -32.71 -6.45 -11.86
C LEU A 131 -33.46 -5.40 -12.67
N ARG A 132 -32.83 -4.95 -13.75
CA ARG A 132 -33.39 -4.01 -14.73
C ARG A 132 -33.76 -2.66 -14.12
N PHE A 133 -32.74 -1.92 -13.70
CA PHE A 133 -32.88 -0.56 -13.16
C PHE A 133 -33.63 0.36 -14.12
N ARG A 134 -34.63 1.09 -13.60
CA ARG A 134 -35.49 2.02 -14.37
C ARG A 134 -35.30 3.48 -14.00
N GLY A 135 -34.55 3.79 -12.92
CA GLY A 135 -34.47 5.14 -12.38
C GLY A 135 -35.86 5.72 -12.11
N ASP A 136 -36.04 7.02 -12.32
CA ASP A 136 -37.32 7.72 -12.07
C ASP A 136 -38.48 7.27 -12.97
N ARG A 137 -38.24 6.36 -13.94
CA ARG A 137 -39.27 5.80 -14.84
C ARG A 137 -39.91 4.53 -14.29
N ALA A 138 -39.54 4.10 -13.09
CA ALA A 138 -40.05 2.89 -12.49
C ALA A 138 -41.54 3.02 -12.10
N LYS A 139 -42.26 1.90 -12.09
CA LYS A 139 -43.68 1.88 -11.70
C LYS A 139 -43.78 1.95 -10.18
N VAL A 140 -44.75 2.73 -9.68
CA VAL A 140 -45.06 2.76 -8.25
C VAL A 140 -45.64 1.41 -7.82
N THR A 141 -44.88 0.65 -7.05
CA THR A 141 -45.38 -0.54 -6.35
C THR A 141 -46.23 -0.10 -5.16
N GLU A 142 -47.37 -0.75 -4.91
CA GLU A 142 -48.19 -0.48 -3.72
C GLU A 142 -47.39 -0.80 -2.44
N GLN A 143 -47.12 0.23 -1.63
CA GLN A 143 -46.28 0.15 -0.42
C GLN A 143 -46.73 -0.95 0.56
N THR A 144 -48.03 -1.13 0.75
CA THR A 144 -48.59 -2.16 1.66
C THR A 144 -48.28 -3.59 1.22
N LYS A 145 -48.19 -3.86 -0.09
CA LYS A 145 -47.80 -5.18 -0.60
C LYS A 145 -46.31 -5.45 -0.42
N ALA A 146 -45.48 -4.41 -0.59
CA ALA A 146 -44.03 -4.52 -0.41
C ALA A 146 -43.66 -4.78 1.06
N GLU A 147 -44.31 -4.11 2.01
CA GLU A 147 -44.08 -4.34 3.45
C GLU A 147 -44.43 -5.77 3.86
N ALA A 148 -45.58 -6.27 3.44
CA ALA A 148 -45.98 -7.64 3.69
C ALA A 148 -45.00 -8.66 3.08
N ALA A 149 -44.47 -8.39 1.89
CA ALA A 149 -43.47 -9.24 1.25
C ALA A 149 -42.16 -9.29 2.06
N LEU A 150 -41.63 -8.14 2.49
CA LEU A 150 -40.41 -8.08 3.30
C LEU A 150 -40.56 -8.76 4.65
N ILE A 151 -41.70 -8.60 5.34
CA ILE A 151 -42.00 -9.30 6.59
C ILE A 151 -42.01 -10.81 6.38
N ASN A 152 -42.67 -11.28 5.31
CA ASN A 152 -42.70 -12.72 5.00
C ASN A 152 -41.30 -13.26 4.63
N CYS A 153 -40.49 -12.46 3.92
CA CYS A 153 -39.08 -12.78 3.66
C CYS A 153 -38.30 -12.90 4.96
N GLU A 154 -38.47 -11.96 5.90
CA GLU A 154 -37.78 -12.03 7.19
C GLU A 154 -38.15 -13.30 7.95
N ILE A 155 -39.45 -13.61 8.06
CA ILE A 155 -39.93 -14.84 8.71
C ILE A 155 -39.30 -16.10 8.08
N TYR A 156 -39.20 -16.14 6.75
CA TYR A 156 -38.57 -17.25 6.04
C TYR A 156 -37.09 -17.40 6.39
N PHE A 157 -36.32 -16.30 6.32
CA PHE A 157 -34.89 -16.35 6.59
C PHE A 157 -34.56 -16.58 8.06
N SER A 158 -35.35 -16.04 9.00
CA SER A 158 -35.18 -16.35 10.43
C SER A 158 -35.39 -17.84 10.69
N ARG A 159 -36.42 -18.46 10.09
CA ARG A 159 -36.63 -19.92 10.21
C ARG A 159 -35.48 -20.72 9.62
N LEU A 160 -34.98 -20.31 8.46
CA LEU A 160 -33.84 -20.96 7.82
C LEU A 160 -32.60 -20.89 8.70
N GLN A 161 -32.32 -19.72 9.27
CA GLN A 161 -31.20 -19.51 10.20
C GLN A 161 -31.32 -20.39 11.43
N SER A 162 -32.48 -20.40 12.11
CA SER A 162 -32.72 -21.24 13.30
C SER A 162 -32.47 -22.71 12.99
N LYS A 163 -32.96 -23.21 11.84
CA LYS A 163 -32.73 -24.59 11.40
C LYS A 163 -31.23 -24.90 11.20
N TYR A 164 -30.46 -23.98 10.62
CA TYR A 164 -29.01 -24.16 10.48
C TYR A 164 -28.29 -24.14 11.83
N ILE A 165 -28.71 -23.29 12.77
CA ILE A 165 -28.15 -23.26 14.13
C ILE A 165 -28.44 -24.57 14.86
N GLU A 166 -29.68 -25.07 14.82
CA GLU A 166 -30.06 -26.37 15.40
C GLU A 166 -29.26 -27.53 14.78
N MET A 167 -29.09 -27.51 13.45
CA MET A 167 -28.27 -28.51 12.76
C MET A 167 -26.81 -28.43 13.22
N ASN A 168 -26.23 -27.24 13.29
CA ASN A 168 -24.86 -27.05 13.78
C ASN A 168 -24.72 -27.57 15.23
N LEU A 169 -25.65 -27.23 16.13
CA LEU A 169 -25.64 -27.70 17.52
C LEU A 169 -25.75 -29.23 17.63
N SER A 170 -26.63 -29.85 16.83
CA SER A 170 -26.78 -31.31 16.83
C SER A 170 -25.56 -32.04 16.27
N THR A 171 -24.83 -31.42 15.33
CA THR A 171 -23.59 -31.98 14.76
C THR A 171 -22.32 -31.63 15.56
N TYR A 172 -22.38 -30.65 16.47
CA TYR A 172 -21.21 -30.12 17.19
C TYR A 172 -20.43 -31.20 17.96
N ASN A 173 -21.11 -32.23 18.47
CA ASN A 173 -20.49 -33.35 19.19
C ASN A 173 -20.38 -34.64 18.36
N ALA A 174 -20.74 -34.59 17.06
CA ALA A 174 -20.79 -35.76 16.19
C ALA A 174 -19.54 -35.94 15.32
N ILE A 175 -18.74 -34.88 15.16
CA ILE A 175 -17.53 -34.84 14.32
C ILE A 175 -16.43 -34.15 15.12
N SER A 176 -15.26 -34.77 15.27
CA SER A 176 -14.13 -34.17 15.98
C SER A 176 -13.54 -32.99 15.19
N LYS A 177 -12.86 -32.07 15.88
CA LYS A 177 -12.18 -30.93 15.24
C LYS A 177 -11.11 -31.41 14.23
N GLU A 178 -10.46 -32.54 14.51
CA GLU A 178 -9.52 -33.19 13.59
C GLU A 178 -10.22 -33.70 12.32
N GLU A 179 -11.35 -34.39 12.46
CA GLU A 179 -12.13 -34.93 11.34
C GLU A 179 -12.65 -33.83 10.41
N LEU A 180 -13.09 -32.70 11.00
CA LEU A 180 -13.55 -31.53 10.26
C LEU A 180 -12.41 -30.82 9.53
N GLY A 181 -11.20 -30.81 10.13
CA GLY A 181 -9.97 -30.30 9.51
C GLY A 181 -9.57 -31.11 8.28
N VAL A 182 -9.58 -32.44 8.38
CA VAL A 182 -9.26 -33.35 7.25
C VAL A 182 -10.23 -33.14 6.08
N TYR A 183 -11.53 -32.99 6.36
CA TYR A 183 -12.53 -32.73 5.31
C TYR A 183 -12.32 -31.37 4.65
N ARG A 184 -12.10 -30.31 5.43
CA ARG A 184 -11.83 -28.95 4.93
C ARG A 184 -10.61 -28.92 4.03
N ASP A 185 -9.50 -29.51 4.47
CA ASP A 185 -8.23 -29.51 3.75
C ASP A 185 -8.34 -30.29 2.43
N ARG A 186 -9.11 -31.39 2.42
CA ARG A 186 -9.43 -32.14 1.20
C ARG A 186 -10.24 -31.32 0.20
N ILE A 187 -11.23 -30.56 0.64
CA ILE A 187 -12.04 -29.69 -0.22
C ILE A 187 -11.21 -28.53 -0.79
N PHE A 188 -10.37 -27.88 0.03
CA PHE A 188 -9.48 -26.84 -0.46
C PHE A 188 -8.45 -27.37 -1.45
N SER A 189 -7.88 -28.55 -1.19
CA SER A 189 -6.95 -29.21 -2.12
C SER A 189 -7.61 -29.46 -3.48
N GLU A 190 -8.83 -30.00 -3.49
CA GLU A 190 -9.60 -30.21 -4.73
C GLU A 190 -9.96 -28.91 -5.46
N PHE A 191 -10.31 -27.84 -4.73
CA PHE A 191 -10.58 -26.53 -5.31
C PHE A 191 -9.33 -25.90 -5.94
N HIS A 192 -8.21 -25.91 -5.23
CA HIS A 192 -6.93 -25.42 -5.74
C HIS A 192 -6.50 -26.21 -6.97
N LYS A 193 -6.61 -27.54 -6.94
CA LYS A 193 -6.30 -28.40 -8.08
C LYS A 193 -7.12 -28.01 -9.32
N ARG A 194 -8.40 -27.68 -9.15
CA ARG A 194 -9.28 -27.26 -10.26
C ARG A 194 -8.99 -25.83 -10.75
N ALA A 195 -8.61 -24.92 -9.85
CA ALA A 195 -8.28 -23.53 -10.18
C ALA A 195 -6.89 -23.38 -10.83
N LEU A 196 -5.90 -24.13 -10.35
CA LEU A 196 -4.50 -24.06 -10.77
C LEU A 196 -4.27 -24.69 -12.16
N THR A 197 -5.13 -25.64 -12.57
CA THR A 197 -5.05 -26.29 -13.90
C THR A 197 -5.29 -25.30 -15.06
N LYS A 198 -5.75 -24.06 -14.78
CA LYS A 198 -5.95 -23.00 -15.78
C LYS A 198 -4.76 -22.04 -15.94
N PHE A 199 -3.76 -22.09 -15.06
CA PHE A 199 -2.74 -21.02 -14.94
C PHE A 199 -1.29 -21.42 -15.31
N ILE A 200 -0.94 -22.71 -15.31
CA ILE A 200 0.46 -23.15 -15.46
C ILE A 200 0.77 -23.53 -16.91
N SER A 201 1.06 -22.56 -17.79
CA SER A 201 1.50 -22.89 -19.16
C SER A 201 2.67 -22.11 -19.77
N THR A 202 3.38 -21.22 -19.07
CA THR A 202 4.62 -20.62 -19.66
C THR A 202 5.48 -19.88 -18.63
N PRO A 203 6.74 -20.29 -18.39
CA PRO A 203 7.76 -19.42 -17.81
C PRO A 203 8.76 -19.00 -18.90
N THR A 204 8.85 -17.71 -19.18
CA THR A 204 9.92 -17.11 -19.99
C THR A 204 10.91 -16.40 -19.09
N ARG A 205 12.19 -16.54 -19.43
CA ARG A 205 13.35 -16.00 -18.71
C ARG A 205 13.56 -14.55 -19.17
N GLU A 206 13.63 -13.60 -18.24
CA GLU A 206 13.79 -12.16 -18.54
C GLU A 206 15.21 -11.66 -18.28
N SER A 207 15.63 -10.68 -19.09
CA SER A 207 16.87 -9.90 -18.97
C SER A 207 16.64 -8.72 -18.02
N HIS A 208 17.60 -8.47 -17.12
CA HIS A 208 17.53 -7.50 -16.01
C HIS A 208 17.51 -6.02 -16.44
N LEU A 209 17.83 -5.70 -17.69
CA LEU A 209 17.95 -4.31 -18.18
C LEU A 209 16.86 -3.90 -19.17
N ASN A 210 15.89 -4.78 -19.43
CA ASN A 210 14.71 -4.51 -20.27
C ASN A 210 13.41 -4.96 -19.58
N GLN A 211 13.42 -5.13 -18.25
CA GLN A 211 12.23 -5.54 -17.53
C GLN A 211 11.15 -4.47 -17.67
N GLN A 212 9.92 -4.93 -17.86
CA GLN A 212 8.76 -4.06 -17.87
C GLN A 212 8.77 -3.29 -16.55
N ALA A 213 8.82 -1.96 -16.61
CA ALA A 213 8.86 -1.12 -15.41
C ALA A 213 7.74 -1.55 -14.45
N LEU A 214 8.10 -2.14 -13.32
CA LEU A 214 7.15 -2.47 -12.28
C LEU A 214 6.69 -1.15 -11.69
N GLU A 215 5.42 -0.82 -11.84
CA GLU A 215 4.89 0.46 -11.34
C GLU A 215 4.99 0.55 -9.81
N ARG A 216 4.99 -0.60 -9.11
CA ARG A 216 4.96 -0.73 -7.64
C ARG A 216 5.75 -1.94 -7.13
N PRO A 217 7.09 -1.95 -7.23
CA PRO A 217 7.92 -3.11 -6.85
C PRO A 217 7.89 -3.42 -5.34
N TRP A 218 7.45 -2.48 -4.50
CA TRP A 218 7.27 -2.69 -3.06
C TRP A 218 6.02 -3.51 -2.70
N ILE A 219 5.16 -3.85 -3.67
CA ILE A 219 3.85 -4.42 -3.38
C ILE A 219 3.94 -5.80 -2.73
N ASP A 220 4.91 -6.60 -3.13
CA ASP A 220 5.10 -7.97 -2.61
C ASP A 220 5.58 -7.98 -1.15
N MET A 221 6.05 -6.84 -0.64
CA MET A 221 6.38 -6.66 0.78
C MET A 221 5.11 -6.73 1.66
N PHE A 222 3.94 -6.45 1.08
CA PHE A 222 2.65 -6.57 1.73
C PHE A 222 2.15 -8.02 1.58
N GLY A 223 2.72 -8.94 2.36
CA GLY A 223 2.31 -10.34 2.30
C GLY A 223 0.84 -10.56 2.74
N LYS A 224 0.28 -11.74 2.47
CA LYS A 224 -1.13 -12.11 2.76
C LYS A 224 -1.59 -11.79 4.20
N ASN A 225 -2.84 -11.37 4.38
CA ASN A 225 -3.41 -11.00 5.69
C ASN A 225 -2.59 -9.93 6.43
N TYR A 226 -1.95 -9.02 5.69
CA TYR A 226 -1.08 -7.97 6.21
C TYR A 226 -1.72 -7.17 7.36
N VAL A 227 -2.94 -6.68 7.15
CA VAL A 227 -3.68 -5.89 8.16
C VAL A 227 -3.86 -6.65 9.47
N GLU A 228 -4.21 -7.92 9.38
CA GLU A 228 -4.48 -8.72 10.57
C GLU A 228 -3.20 -9.11 11.32
N ARG A 229 -2.10 -9.36 10.59
CA ARG A 229 -0.79 -9.55 11.20
C ARG A 229 -0.31 -8.29 11.92
N LEU A 230 -0.55 -7.10 11.37
CA LEU A 230 -0.25 -5.86 12.08
C LEU A 230 -1.07 -5.68 13.36
N ARG A 231 -2.37 -6.07 13.37
CA ARG A 231 -3.21 -5.99 14.56
C ARG A 231 -2.73 -6.90 15.68
N CYS A 232 -2.13 -8.04 15.34
CA CYS A 232 -1.54 -8.96 16.33
C CYS A 232 -0.28 -8.42 17.01
N ILE A 233 0.40 -7.43 16.42
CA ILE A 233 1.60 -6.80 16.99
C ILE A 233 1.18 -5.54 17.76
N ASN A 234 0.96 -5.71 19.06
CA ASN A 234 0.40 -4.67 19.92
C ASN A 234 1.24 -4.39 21.19
N ASP A 235 2.27 -5.19 21.45
CA ASP A 235 3.22 -5.03 22.53
C ASP A 235 4.61 -5.58 22.14
N GLU A 236 5.59 -5.41 23.03
CA GLU A 236 6.96 -5.89 22.82
C GLU A 236 7.03 -7.42 22.69
N HIS A 237 6.20 -8.17 23.43
CA HIS A 237 6.21 -9.63 23.42
C HIS A 237 5.74 -10.20 22.07
N SER A 238 4.62 -9.72 21.56
CA SER A 238 4.10 -10.06 20.24
C SER A 238 5.06 -9.64 19.13
N ALA A 239 5.68 -8.45 19.24
CA ALA A 239 6.70 -8.00 18.31
C ALA A 239 7.90 -8.96 18.25
N LEU A 240 8.44 -9.38 19.40
CA LEU A 240 9.55 -10.33 19.48
C LEU A 240 9.21 -11.69 18.86
N GLU A 241 8.00 -12.20 19.07
CA GLU A 241 7.57 -13.48 18.46
C GLU A 241 7.49 -13.38 16.94
N HIS A 242 6.94 -12.28 16.43
CA HIS A 242 6.91 -12.02 14.99
C HIS A 242 8.31 -11.81 14.39
N LEU A 243 9.26 -11.21 15.14
CA LEU A 243 10.67 -11.12 14.72
C LEU A 243 11.34 -12.49 14.64
N ARG A 244 11.06 -13.40 15.59
CA ARG A 244 11.58 -14.78 15.52
C ARG A 244 11.02 -15.54 14.32
N ILE A 245 9.74 -15.35 14.00
CA ILE A 245 9.13 -15.93 12.78
C ILE A 245 9.81 -15.34 11.54
N PHE A 246 9.98 -14.01 11.49
CA PHE A 246 10.65 -13.33 10.39
C PHE A 246 12.07 -13.85 10.14
N LEU A 247 12.84 -14.10 11.20
CA LEU A 247 14.19 -14.70 11.12
C LEU A 247 14.18 -16.17 10.67
N ARG A 248 13.15 -16.94 11.02
CA ARG A 248 13.04 -18.37 10.67
C ARG A 248 12.48 -18.63 9.28
N GLU A 249 11.56 -17.80 8.82
CA GLU A 249 10.90 -17.94 7.51
C GLU A 249 11.79 -17.49 6.36
N ASP A 250 12.95 -16.89 6.64
CA ASP A 250 13.95 -16.38 5.72
C ASP A 250 13.41 -16.19 4.28
N LEU A 251 12.62 -15.13 4.10
CA LEU A 251 12.36 -14.48 2.80
C LEU A 251 13.67 -13.94 2.15
N MET A 252 14.82 -14.48 2.56
CA MET A 252 16.18 -14.06 2.27
C MET A 252 17.05 -15.20 1.70
N GLY A 253 16.41 -16.30 1.27
CA GLY A 253 17.04 -17.38 0.50
C GLY A 253 17.03 -17.19 -1.02
N GLU A 254 16.46 -16.10 -1.55
CA GLU A 254 16.50 -15.80 -2.98
C GLU A 254 17.22 -14.45 -3.20
N LEU A 255 18.36 -14.52 -3.89
CA LEU A 255 19.32 -13.45 -4.21
C LEU A 255 20.43 -13.22 -3.16
N GLU A 256 21.23 -14.26 -2.87
CA GLU A 256 22.68 -14.05 -2.66
C GLU A 256 23.35 -13.79 -4.02
N GLU A 257 23.00 -12.70 -4.71
CA GLU A 257 23.86 -12.14 -5.75
C GLU A 257 24.77 -11.13 -5.04
N GLY A 258 25.77 -11.67 -4.34
CA GLY A 258 26.62 -10.93 -3.40
C GLY A 258 27.34 -9.74 -4.04
N GLU A 259 27.59 -8.71 -3.24
CA GLU A 259 28.55 -7.60 -3.47
C GLU A 259 28.70 -7.09 -4.92
N ASN A 260 27.67 -7.16 -5.75
CA ASN A 260 27.81 -6.84 -7.16
C ASN A 260 27.79 -5.32 -7.33
N GLU A 261 28.83 -4.80 -7.96
CA GLU A 261 28.89 -3.42 -8.42
C GLU A 261 27.77 -3.20 -9.44
N VAL A 262 26.88 -2.25 -9.17
CA VAL A 262 25.73 -1.94 -10.02
C VAL A 262 26.13 -0.82 -10.96
N GLU A 263 26.09 -1.08 -12.26
CA GLU A 263 26.24 -0.05 -13.29
C GLU A 263 24.88 0.61 -13.53
N VAL A 264 24.85 1.94 -13.52
CA VAL A 264 23.63 2.74 -13.69
C VAL A 264 23.75 3.59 -14.94
N GLU A 265 22.93 3.25 -15.93
CA GLU A 265 22.74 4.05 -17.15
C GLU A 265 21.25 4.44 -17.24
N PHE A 266 20.98 5.72 -17.53
CA PHE A 266 19.63 6.22 -17.72
C PHE A 266 19.43 6.66 -19.18
N ALA A 267 18.25 6.39 -19.73
CA ALA A 267 17.88 6.94 -21.02
C ALA A 267 17.57 8.45 -20.92
N GLU A 268 17.71 9.17 -22.04
CA GLU A 268 17.48 10.62 -22.08
C GLU A 268 16.06 11.01 -21.63
N ASP A 269 15.05 10.20 -21.99
CA ASP A 269 13.65 10.43 -21.62
C ASP A 269 13.39 10.20 -20.12
N GLU A 270 14.13 9.29 -19.49
CA GLU A 270 14.07 9.06 -18.04
C GLU A 270 14.60 10.26 -17.23
N LEU A 271 15.47 11.08 -17.84
CA LEU A 271 16.09 12.26 -17.23
C LEU A 271 15.48 13.59 -17.70
N GLU A 272 14.50 13.58 -18.62
CA GLU A 272 13.88 14.78 -19.19
C GLU A 272 13.29 15.70 -18.10
N PHE A 273 12.85 15.13 -16.97
CA PHE A 273 12.26 15.87 -15.86
C PHE A 273 13.19 16.91 -15.23
N PHE A 274 14.52 16.78 -15.37
CA PHE A 274 15.44 17.82 -14.91
C PHE A 274 15.22 19.16 -15.60
N GLY A 275 14.68 19.16 -16.82
CA GLY A 275 14.33 20.38 -17.55
C GLY A 275 12.93 20.93 -17.26
N TRP A 276 12.14 20.29 -16.39
CA TRP A 276 10.75 20.70 -16.15
C TRP A 276 10.65 21.90 -15.19
N GLU A 277 9.62 22.71 -15.39
CA GLU A 277 9.28 23.80 -14.47
C GLU A 277 8.71 23.27 -13.14
N GLY A 278 8.91 24.03 -12.06
CA GLY A 278 8.57 23.63 -10.70
C GLY A 278 7.10 23.21 -10.51
N TYR A 279 6.15 23.86 -11.20
CA TYR A 279 4.75 23.46 -11.11
C TYR A 279 4.50 22.06 -11.69
N LYS A 280 5.17 21.71 -12.79
CA LYS A 280 5.04 20.42 -13.46
C LYS A 280 5.69 19.33 -12.60
N LEU A 281 6.86 19.61 -12.01
CA LEU A 281 7.53 18.71 -11.06
C LEU A 281 6.62 18.31 -9.89
N VAL A 282 5.85 19.26 -9.35
CA VAL A 282 4.90 18.99 -8.26
C VAL A 282 3.65 18.28 -8.77
N HIS A 283 3.10 18.70 -9.91
CA HIS A 283 1.89 18.11 -10.50
C HIS A 283 2.08 16.63 -10.85
N GLU A 284 3.20 16.30 -11.49
CA GLU A 284 3.58 14.94 -11.89
C GLU A 284 4.22 14.13 -10.74
N ARG A 285 4.22 14.69 -9.51
CA ARG A 285 4.73 14.03 -8.29
C ARG A 285 6.20 13.61 -8.36
N VAL A 286 7.00 14.28 -9.19
CA VAL A 286 8.47 14.18 -9.15
C VAL A 286 8.99 14.80 -7.85
N VAL A 287 8.46 15.97 -7.49
CA VAL A 287 8.70 16.62 -6.21
C VAL A 287 7.46 16.48 -5.35
N VAL A 288 7.62 15.87 -4.18
CA VAL A 288 6.55 15.73 -3.20
C VAL A 288 6.91 16.53 -1.96
N LEU A 289 6.04 17.46 -1.58
CA LEU A 289 6.18 18.28 -0.36
C LEU A 289 5.17 17.81 0.69
N GLY A 290 5.53 17.88 1.97
CA GLY A 290 4.64 17.47 3.04
C GLY A 290 4.95 18.12 4.39
N PRO A 291 4.08 17.94 5.40
CA PRO A 291 4.37 18.38 6.77
C PRO A 291 5.59 17.63 7.32
N VAL A 292 6.29 18.16 8.33
CA VAL A 292 7.35 17.43 9.05
C VAL A 292 6.73 16.23 9.76
N CYS A 293 7.42 15.08 9.74
CA CYS A 293 6.93 13.85 10.35
C CYS A 293 7.79 13.55 11.56
N THR A 294 7.17 13.46 12.72
CA THR A 294 7.86 13.21 13.99
C THR A 294 8.17 11.72 14.20
N GLN A 295 7.46 10.83 13.51
CA GLN A 295 7.62 9.39 13.63
C GLN A 295 7.28 8.72 12.30
N ILE A 296 8.23 7.98 11.74
CA ILE A 296 8.03 7.13 10.56
C ILE A 296 7.04 6.03 10.95
N ARG A 297 5.95 5.87 10.21
CA ARG A 297 4.92 4.84 10.47
C ARG A 297 4.85 3.77 9.39
N HIS A 298 5.35 4.10 8.21
CA HIS A 298 5.38 3.23 7.04
C HIS A 298 6.60 3.60 6.20
N SER A 299 7.09 2.65 5.42
CA SER A 299 8.14 2.85 4.43
C SER A 299 7.83 2.01 3.19
N LEU A 300 8.26 2.49 2.02
CA LEU A 300 8.25 1.68 0.80
C LEU A 300 9.42 0.70 0.75
N PHE A 301 10.40 0.85 1.65
CA PHE A 301 11.70 0.18 1.57
C PHE A 301 11.97 -0.74 2.76
N VAL A 302 11.00 -0.87 3.68
CA VAL A 302 11.07 -1.76 4.84
C VAL A 302 9.75 -2.50 5.03
N PRO A 303 9.76 -3.83 5.23
CA PRO A 303 8.55 -4.62 5.41
C PRO A 303 7.70 -4.04 6.54
N PRO A 304 6.42 -3.76 6.29
CA PRO A 304 5.56 -3.13 7.28
C PRO A 304 5.47 -3.87 8.62
N ILE A 305 5.49 -5.20 8.59
CA ILE A 305 5.49 -6.05 9.79
C ILE A 305 6.79 -5.86 10.58
N LEU A 306 7.95 -5.88 9.90
CA LEU A 306 9.25 -5.64 10.53
C LEU A 306 9.31 -4.26 11.17
N LEU A 307 8.91 -3.22 10.43
CA LEU A 307 8.89 -1.85 10.95
C LEU A 307 7.99 -1.73 12.19
N ARG A 308 6.81 -2.38 12.17
CA ARG A 308 5.91 -2.42 13.32
C ARG A 308 6.55 -3.11 14.53
N CYS A 309 7.24 -4.24 14.33
CA CYS A 309 7.95 -4.90 15.41
C CYS A 309 9.06 -4.03 15.99
N LEU A 310 9.87 -3.38 15.14
CA LEU A 310 10.93 -2.48 15.58
C LEU A 310 10.38 -1.31 16.42
N HIS A 311 9.20 -0.79 16.10
CA HIS A 311 8.57 0.25 16.92
C HIS A 311 8.27 -0.19 18.36
N TYR A 312 7.92 -1.45 18.57
CA TYR A 312 7.60 -1.98 19.91
C TYR A 312 8.82 -2.51 20.65
N TRP A 313 9.83 -3.00 19.93
CA TRP A 313 11.02 -3.61 20.53
C TRP A 313 12.19 -2.63 20.69
N LYS A 314 12.57 -1.92 19.62
CA LYS A 314 13.74 -1.02 19.59
C LYS A 314 13.48 0.20 18.71
N SER A 315 12.58 1.07 19.14
CA SER A 315 12.12 2.23 18.35
C SER A 315 13.25 3.20 17.98
N GLU A 316 14.31 3.27 18.78
CA GLU A 316 15.52 4.08 18.59
C GLU A 316 16.37 3.65 17.38
N THR A 317 16.15 2.44 16.86
CA THR A 317 16.83 1.92 15.66
C THR A 317 16.20 2.44 14.36
N ILE A 318 15.04 3.09 14.45
CA ILE A 318 14.30 3.60 13.30
C ILE A 318 14.83 4.99 12.93
N ILE A 319 15.98 4.99 12.27
CA ILE A 319 16.70 6.18 11.81
C ILE A 319 16.70 6.21 10.28
N ASP A 320 16.20 7.30 9.69
CA ASP A 320 16.26 7.51 8.24
C ASP A 320 17.61 8.14 7.84
N LEU A 321 18.24 7.64 6.78
CA LEU A 321 19.58 8.08 6.33
C LEU A 321 19.69 9.60 6.18
N CYS A 322 18.68 10.23 5.57
CA CYS A 322 18.61 11.67 5.37
C CYS A 322 17.70 12.37 6.39
N THR A 323 17.60 11.84 7.62
CA THR A 323 16.78 12.44 8.69
C THR A 323 17.12 13.92 8.87
N SER A 324 16.10 14.78 8.73
CA SER A 324 16.28 16.23 8.79
C SER A 324 15.74 16.82 10.10
N THR A 325 16.55 17.66 10.74
CA THR A 325 16.09 18.68 11.68
C THR A 325 15.77 19.98 10.92
N SER A 326 14.90 20.82 11.46
CA SER A 326 14.48 22.07 10.81
C SER A 326 15.58 23.15 10.88
N SER A 327 16.65 22.99 10.12
CA SER A 327 17.66 24.04 9.88
C SER A 327 17.41 24.73 8.54
N HIS A 328 17.70 26.03 8.47
CA HIS A 328 17.53 26.86 7.27
C HIS A 328 18.84 27.15 6.53
N GLU A 329 19.98 26.73 7.07
CA GLU A 329 21.31 26.86 6.43
C GLU A 329 22.07 25.53 6.43
N PRO A 330 22.94 25.30 5.42
CA PRO A 330 23.83 24.15 5.41
C PRO A 330 24.80 24.18 6.60
N SER A 331 25.02 23.01 7.21
CA SER A 331 25.90 22.83 8.35
C SER A 331 27.36 23.15 8.03
N HIS A 332 28.16 23.46 9.06
CA HIS A 332 29.60 23.66 8.90
C HIS A 332 30.28 22.41 8.33
N TYR A 333 29.80 21.22 8.70
CA TYR A 333 30.31 19.96 8.17
C TYR A 333 30.11 19.88 6.65
N ALA A 334 28.88 20.12 6.16
CA ALA A 334 28.57 20.11 4.73
C ALA A 334 29.44 21.13 3.95
N LYS A 335 29.65 22.33 4.51
CA LYS A 335 30.50 23.37 3.91
C LYS A 335 32.00 23.05 3.92
N SER A 336 32.45 22.14 4.79
CA SER A 336 33.87 21.77 4.94
C SER A 336 34.32 20.62 4.04
N LEU A 337 33.39 19.96 3.34
CA LEU A 337 33.70 18.84 2.45
C LEU A 337 34.47 19.33 1.22
N GLU A 338 35.61 18.70 0.95
CA GLU A 338 36.40 18.94 -0.25
C GLU A 338 35.95 18.00 -1.38
N MET A 339 35.53 18.57 -2.51
CA MET A 339 35.04 17.84 -3.69
C MET A 339 36.21 17.47 -4.62
N LEU A 340 37.14 16.64 -4.13
CA LEU A 340 38.35 16.24 -4.85
C LEU A 340 38.80 14.82 -4.47
N GLY A 341 39.17 14.02 -5.49
CA GLY A 341 39.68 12.67 -5.35
C GLY A 341 38.63 11.72 -4.74
N ASN A 342 39.01 11.06 -3.65
CA ASN A 342 38.15 10.17 -2.89
C ASN A 342 37.44 10.96 -1.78
N VAL A 343 36.15 11.24 -1.99
CA VAL A 343 35.35 12.01 -1.05
C VAL A 343 34.63 11.08 -0.09
N VAL A 344 34.76 11.31 1.21
CA VAL A 344 34.06 10.54 2.26
C VAL A 344 33.08 11.45 2.98
N VAL A 345 31.80 11.09 2.95
CA VAL A 345 30.73 11.83 3.61
C VAL A 345 30.10 10.98 4.70
N ASP A 346 30.17 11.49 5.91
CA ASP A 346 29.55 10.93 7.08
C ASP A 346 28.12 11.47 7.21
N ALA A 347 27.15 10.67 6.77
CA ALA A 347 25.75 11.05 6.70
C ALA A 347 25.16 11.37 8.08
N SER A 348 25.72 10.83 9.17
CA SER A 348 25.26 11.13 10.52
C SER A 348 25.49 12.58 10.95
N LYS A 349 26.45 13.28 10.30
CA LYS A 349 26.76 14.69 10.56
C LYS A 349 25.94 15.65 9.69
N LEU A 350 25.16 15.13 8.74
CA LEU A 350 24.25 15.91 7.91
C LEU A 350 22.91 16.03 8.63
N THR A 351 22.55 17.25 8.97
CA THR A 351 21.47 17.53 9.94
C THR A 351 20.17 18.00 9.29
N SER A 352 20.17 18.24 7.98
CA SER A 352 19.02 18.81 7.27
C SER A 352 18.99 18.42 5.79
N SER A 353 17.81 18.50 5.17
CA SER A 353 17.68 18.35 3.71
C SER A 353 18.52 19.38 2.94
N LYS A 354 18.80 20.55 3.53
CA LYS A 354 19.68 21.56 2.94
C LYS A 354 21.14 21.13 2.90
N ASP A 355 21.60 20.36 3.87
CA ASP A 355 22.96 19.80 3.83
C ASP A 355 23.07 18.90 2.60
N TRP A 356 22.08 18.03 2.37
CA TRP A 356 22.02 17.12 1.23
C TRP A 356 21.94 17.86 -0.12
N LEU A 357 21.07 18.85 -0.27
CA LEU A 357 21.00 19.63 -1.52
C LEU A 357 22.28 20.41 -1.79
N PHE A 358 22.90 20.97 -0.74
CA PHE A 358 24.17 21.69 -0.86
C PHE A 358 25.31 20.78 -1.33
N ILE A 359 25.47 19.59 -0.73
CA ILE A 359 26.52 18.66 -1.15
C ILE A 359 26.25 18.05 -2.53
N LEU A 360 24.99 17.82 -2.91
CA LEU A 360 24.65 17.36 -4.27
C LEU A 360 25.08 18.35 -5.35
N GLN A 361 24.93 19.66 -5.11
CA GLN A 361 25.45 20.69 -6.01
C GLN A 361 27.00 20.66 -6.06
N GLY A 362 27.65 20.47 -4.90
CA GLY A 362 29.09 20.32 -4.81
C GLY A 362 29.62 19.10 -5.58
N PHE A 363 28.94 17.95 -5.45
CA PHE A 363 29.26 16.74 -6.19
C PHE A 363 29.06 16.92 -7.69
N LEU A 364 27.96 17.52 -8.13
CA LEU A 364 27.72 17.78 -9.56
C LEU A 364 28.84 18.61 -10.18
N SER A 365 29.28 19.69 -9.52
CA SER A 365 30.41 20.48 -9.98
C SER A 365 31.71 19.68 -9.96
N GLY A 366 32.00 18.95 -8.87
CA GLY A 366 33.20 18.13 -8.77
C GLY A 366 33.28 17.03 -9.83
N VAL A 367 32.14 16.43 -10.18
CA VAL A 367 32.01 15.41 -11.22
C VAL A 367 32.18 16.02 -12.61
N ARG A 368 31.49 17.13 -12.92
CA ARG A 368 31.63 17.82 -14.22
C ARG A 368 33.05 18.34 -14.48
N ASP A 369 33.75 18.75 -13.42
CA ASP A 369 35.14 19.21 -13.50
C ASP A 369 36.16 18.03 -13.47
N GLU A 370 35.70 16.78 -13.48
CA GLU A 370 36.53 15.57 -13.37
C GLU A 370 37.44 15.55 -12.13
N ARG A 371 37.00 16.16 -11.03
CA ARG A 371 37.76 16.27 -9.78
C ARG A 371 37.51 15.11 -8.81
N ILE A 372 36.36 14.45 -8.90
CA ILE A 372 35.97 13.36 -7.98
C ILE A 372 36.18 12.01 -8.67
N GLU A 373 36.90 11.10 -8.02
CA GLU A 373 37.11 9.73 -8.51
C GLU A 373 36.14 8.74 -7.85
N GLN A 374 35.84 8.95 -6.57
CA GLN A 374 34.99 8.08 -5.75
C GLN A 374 34.28 8.90 -4.67
N LEU A 375 33.04 8.52 -4.36
CA LEU A 375 32.29 9.02 -3.22
C LEU A 375 31.91 7.86 -2.30
N GLU A 376 32.24 7.98 -1.02
CA GLU A 376 31.85 7.02 0.02
C GLU A 376 30.87 7.67 0.99
N LEU A 377 29.68 7.08 1.14
CA LEU A 377 28.72 7.42 2.17
C LEU A 377 28.92 6.50 3.38
N VAL A 378 29.31 7.08 4.51
CA VAL A 378 29.50 6.37 5.78
C VAL A 378 28.53 6.87 6.85
N TRP A 379 28.39 6.08 7.90
CA TRP A 379 27.62 6.41 9.08
C TRP A 379 28.44 6.07 10.32
N SER A 380 28.93 7.11 11.01
CA SER A 380 29.81 6.94 12.18
C SER A 380 29.10 6.79 13.52
N GLU A 381 27.79 7.03 13.59
CA GLU A 381 27.04 6.91 14.84
C GLU A 381 26.80 5.44 15.22
N PRO A 382 26.62 5.10 16.52
CA PRO A 382 26.51 3.71 16.98
C PRO A 382 25.28 2.95 16.46
N SER A 383 24.26 3.67 16.00
CA SER A 383 23.01 3.10 15.49
C SER A 383 23.10 2.83 13.98
N ILE A 384 22.27 1.92 13.48
CA ILE A 384 22.25 1.53 12.06
C ILE A 384 21.21 2.38 11.28
N PRO A 385 21.58 3.10 10.20
CA PRO A 385 20.67 3.99 9.48
C PRO A 385 19.98 3.33 8.29
N PHE A 386 18.67 3.16 8.32
CA PHE A 386 17.94 2.65 7.15
C PHE A 386 17.61 3.76 6.16
N ILE A 387 17.37 3.37 4.91
CA ILE A 387 16.70 4.23 3.93
C ILE A 387 15.19 4.02 4.10
N PHE A 388 14.53 4.89 4.87
CA PHE A 388 13.10 4.78 5.13
C PHE A 388 12.26 5.72 4.26
N SER A 389 12.77 6.92 3.97
CA SER A 389 12.03 7.94 3.24
C SER A 389 12.31 7.92 1.75
N ARG A 390 11.33 8.36 0.97
CA ARG A 390 11.50 8.59 -0.47
C ARG A 390 12.54 9.66 -0.75
N PHE A 391 12.80 10.57 0.18
CA PHE A 391 13.84 11.59 0.05
C PHE A 391 15.23 10.96 0.14
N SER A 392 15.49 10.10 1.14
CA SER A 392 16.73 9.33 1.23
C SER A 392 16.98 8.50 -0.03
N ALA A 393 15.94 7.83 -0.53
CA ALA A 393 16.00 7.10 -1.80
C ALA A 393 16.28 8.00 -3.01
N SER A 394 15.70 9.20 -3.04
CA SER A 394 15.94 10.19 -4.10
C SER A 394 17.40 10.64 -4.11
N VAL A 395 18.01 10.85 -2.94
CA VAL A 395 19.44 11.23 -2.83
C VAL A 395 20.32 10.15 -3.45
N ILE A 396 20.08 8.87 -3.15
CA ILE A 396 20.82 7.75 -3.75
C ILE A 396 20.65 7.74 -5.27
N ALA A 397 19.42 7.89 -5.77
CA ALA A 397 19.15 7.92 -7.21
C ALA A 397 19.86 9.09 -7.91
N LEU A 398 19.84 10.30 -7.32
CA LEU A 398 20.52 11.47 -7.87
C LEU A 398 22.05 11.32 -7.87
N LEU A 399 22.62 10.67 -6.86
CA LEU A 399 24.05 10.33 -6.85
C LEU A 399 24.36 9.34 -7.98
N SER A 400 23.53 8.33 -8.19
CA SER A 400 23.69 7.38 -9.30
C SER A 400 23.51 8.00 -10.69
N VAL A 401 22.96 9.21 -10.83
CA VAL A 401 23.01 9.95 -12.11
C VAL A 401 24.40 10.55 -12.34
N MET A 402 25.10 10.93 -11.28
CA MET A 402 26.43 11.54 -11.36
C MET A 402 27.56 10.51 -11.47
N PHE A 403 27.34 9.31 -10.94
CA PHE A 403 28.33 8.23 -10.89
C PHE A 403 27.85 7.02 -11.70
N PHE A 404 28.78 6.40 -12.42
CA PHE A 404 28.49 5.25 -13.27
C PHE A 404 28.22 3.98 -12.45
N GLN A 405 28.93 3.80 -11.35
CA GLN A 405 28.87 2.58 -10.54
C GLN A 405 28.47 2.89 -9.10
N PHE A 406 27.63 2.02 -8.52
CA PHE A 406 27.20 2.06 -7.12
C PHE A 406 27.33 0.68 -6.48
N LYS A 407 27.89 0.64 -5.27
CA LYS A 407 27.99 -0.56 -4.43
C LYS A 407 27.36 -0.31 -3.07
N ILE A 408 26.51 -1.24 -2.65
CA ILE A 408 25.93 -1.28 -1.30
C ILE A 408 27.01 -1.70 -0.30
N GLY A 409 27.18 -0.91 0.75
CA GLY A 409 28.15 -1.19 1.81
C GLY A 409 27.63 -2.13 2.89
N SER A 410 28.47 -2.40 3.88
CA SER A 410 28.07 -3.12 5.10
C SER A 410 28.57 -2.41 6.36
N GLY A 411 27.80 -2.50 7.44
CA GLY A 411 28.18 -1.92 8.74
C GLY A 411 28.14 -0.39 8.68
N HIS A 412 29.29 0.25 8.94
CA HIS A 412 29.42 1.71 8.94
C HIS A 412 29.49 2.32 7.53
N GLN A 413 29.77 1.51 6.50
CA GLN A 413 29.72 1.97 5.11
C GLN A 413 28.32 1.75 4.58
N VAL A 414 27.63 2.84 4.22
CA VAL A 414 26.27 2.78 3.66
C VAL A 414 26.35 2.43 2.18
N ALA A 415 27.17 3.17 1.44
CA ALA A 415 27.39 2.89 0.03
C ALA A 415 28.65 3.56 -0.53
N VAL A 416 29.12 3.03 -1.66
CA VAL A 416 30.25 3.56 -2.42
C VAL A 416 29.79 3.82 -3.86
N PHE A 417 30.14 4.99 -4.39
CA PHE A 417 29.92 5.38 -5.77
C PHE A 417 31.28 5.55 -6.45
N THR A 418 31.49 4.88 -7.58
CA THR A 418 32.78 4.81 -8.30
C THR A 418 32.61 5.31 -9.72
N LYS A 419 33.67 5.95 -10.25
CA LYS A 419 33.77 6.55 -11.59
C LYS A 419 32.64 7.56 -11.89
N PRO A 420 32.91 8.87 -11.97
CA PRO A 420 31.90 9.79 -12.49
C PRO A 420 31.43 9.35 -13.89
N ASN A 421 30.16 9.58 -14.20
CA ASN A 421 29.72 9.56 -15.60
C ASN A 421 30.51 10.61 -16.40
N TYR A 422 30.63 10.42 -17.71
CA TYR A 422 31.26 11.43 -18.54
C TYR A 422 30.47 12.74 -18.42
N SER A 423 31.18 13.86 -18.38
CA SER A 423 30.55 15.17 -18.18
C SER A 423 29.47 15.47 -19.23
N GLU A 424 29.63 14.92 -20.45
CA GLU A 424 28.66 14.97 -21.54
C GLU A 424 27.38 14.16 -21.34
N ASP A 425 27.42 13.06 -20.56
CA ASP A 425 26.26 12.18 -20.32
C ASP A 425 25.34 12.73 -19.23
N ILE A 426 25.84 13.66 -18.41
CA ILE A 426 25.06 14.30 -17.36
C ILE A 426 24.22 15.43 -17.96
N PRO A 427 22.88 15.40 -17.83
CA PRO A 427 22.03 16.43 -18.43
C PRO A 427 22.42 17.85 -18.01
N GLY A 428 22.52 18.76 -18.98
CA GLY A 428 22.85 20.17 -18.73
C GLY A 428 21.89 20.83 -17.74
N SER A 429 20.62 20.42 -17.75
CA SER A 429 19.54 20.90 -16.87
C SER A 429 19.65 20.41 -15.42
N PHE A 430 20.53 19.46 -15.10
CA PHE A 430 20.61 18.89 -13.75
C PHE A 430 21.01 19.93 -12.69
N GLU A 431 21.90 20.86 -13.04
CA GLU A 431 22.28 21.95 -12.14
C GLU A 431 21.10 22.86 -11.81
N SER A 432 20.36 23.30 -12.84
CA SER A 432 19.14 24.11 -12.64
C SER A 432 18.08 23.37 -11.84
N TYR A 433 17.99 22.05 -12.00
CA TYR A 433 17.09 21.22 -11.21
C TYR A 433 17.45 21.22 -9.72
N LEU A 434 18.73 21.01 -9.38
CA LEU A 434 19.19 21.06 -7.98
C LEU A 434 18.99 22.45 -7.36
N THR A 435 19.15 23.52 -8.13
CA THR A 435 18.81 24.88 -7.67
C THR A 435 17.31 25.01 -7.41
N MET A 436 16.47 24.51 -8.33
CA MET A 436 15.02 24.55 -8.18
C MET A 436 14.53 23.76 -6.97
N LEU A 437 15.18 22.65 -6.61
CA LEU A 437 14.86 21.92 -5.38
C LEU A 437 15.07 22.77 -4.13
N ASP A 438 16.13 23.57 -4.06
CA ASP A 438 16.36 24.48 -2.93
C ASP A 438 15.29 25.60 -2.88
N GLU A 439 14.84 26.09 -4.03
CA GLU A 439 13.75 27.07 -4.12
C GLU A 439 12.38 26.50 -3.71
N LEU A 440 12.13 25.24 -4.05
CA LEU A 440 10.89 24.53 -3.71
C LEU A 440 10.83 24.06 -2.25
N LEU A 441 11.94 24.15 -1.49
CA LEU A 441 11.92 23.79 -0.07
C LEU A 441 10.91 24.65 0.71
N PRO A 442 9.91 24.03 1.34
CA PRO A 442 8.85 24.79 1.99
C PRO A 442 9.38 25.50 3.24
N LYS A 443 8.92 26.74 3.48
CA LYS A 443 9.21 27.47 4.73
C LYS A 443 8.72 26.73 5.98
N LYS A 444 7.66 25.94 5.85
CA LYS A 444 7.11 25.03 6.87
C LYS A 444 6.78 23.69 6.21
N GLY A 445 7.42 22.62 6.65
CA GLY A 445 7.28 21.28 6.06
C GLY A 445 8.64 20.68 5.73
N SER A 446 8.64 19.60 4.96
CA SER A 446 9.84 18.98 4.42
C SER A 446 9.61 18.47 3.00
N MET A 447 10.68 18.41 2.22
CA MET A 447 10.68 17.67 0.97
C MET A 447 10.61 16.18 1.28
N ARG A 448 9.74 15.46 0.55
CA ARG A 448 9.48 14.03 0.76
C ARG A 448 10.02 13.17 -0.36
N CYS A 449 10.17 13.74 -1.56
CA CYS A 449 10.67 13.06 -2.76
C CYS A 449 11.19 14.13 -3.72
N CYS A 450 12.27 13.82 -4.45
CA CYS A 450 12.82 14.67 -5.51
C CYS A 450 13.30 13.87 -6.72
N VAL A 451 12.64 12.75 -7.02
CA VAL A 451 12.77 12.02 -8.29
C VAL A 451 11.41 11.42 -8.65
N PRO A 452 11.15 11.07 -9.93
CA PRO A 452 9.90 10.44 -10.33
C PRO A 452 9.65 9.10 -9.61
N PRO A 453 8.38 8.70 -9.39
CA PRO A 453 8.05 7.39 -8.84
C PRO A 453 8.62 6.20 -9.62
N SER A 454 8.75 6.32 -10.95
CA SER A 454 9.37 5.31 -11.81
C SER A 454 10.85 5.09 -11.48
N MET A 455 11.59 6.17 -11.23
CA MET A 455 12.99 6.10 -10.81
C MET A 455 13.10 5.49 -9.40
N LEU A 456 12.20 5.84 -8.47
CA LEU A 456 12.15 5.16 -7.17
C LEU A 456 11.86 3.66 -7.29
N ALA A 457 11.00 3.27 -8.22
CA ALA A 457 10.70 1.87 -8.47
C ALA A 457 11.93 1.12 -9.01
N MET A 458 12.68 1.72 -9.93
CA MET A 458 13.95 1.18 -10.43
C MET A 458 14.96 0.95 -9.30
N PHE A 459 15.07 1.89 -8.35
CA PHE A 459 16.00 1.79 -7.23
C PHE A 459 15.51 0.92 -6.07
N HIS A 460 14.23 0.55 -6.05
CA HIS A 460 13.62 -0.18 -4.94
C HIS A 460 14.35 -1.49 -4.59
N PRO A 461 14.71 -2.38 -5.54
CA PRO A 461 15.41 -3.63 -5.22
C PRO A 461 16.74 -3.41 -4.51
N TYR A 462 17.53 -2.43 -4.98
CA TYR A 462 18.83 -2.10 -4.39
C TYR A 462 18.69 -1.49 -3.00
N ILE A 463 17.74 -0.57 -2.81
CA ILE A 463 17.49 0.03 -1.50
C ILE A 463 16.97 -1.02 -0.51
N LEU A 464 16.09 -1.92 -0.98
CA LEU A 464 15.59 -3.02 -0.17
C LEU A 464 16.72 -3.94 0.26
N ASP A 465 17.68 -4.24 -0.64
CA ASP A 465 18.84 -5.05 -0.33
C ASP A 465 19.81 -4.38 0.66
N LEU A 466 20.03 -3.06 0.55
CA LEU A 466 20.79 -2.29 1.53
C LEU A 466 20.12 -2.38 2.92
N ASN A 467 18.82 -2.12 3.00
CA ASN A 467 18.09 -2.22 4.26
C ASN A 467 18.09 -3.66 4.81
N ARG A 468 18.05 -4.66 3.94
CA ARG A 468 18.13 -6.09 4.28
C ARG A 468 19.43 -6.42 5.02
N HIS A 469 20.58 -5.97 4.50
CA HIS A 469 21.87 -6.14 5.16
C HIS A 469 21.88 -5.51 6.56
N GLN A 470 21.26 -4.35 6.69
CA GLN A 470 21.15 -3.66 7.97
C GLN A 470 20.19 -4.35 8.96
N TRP A 471 19.07 -4.93 8.51
CA TRP A 471 18.20 -5.71 9.39
C TRP A 471 18.93 -6.94 9.91
N ARG A 472 19.70 -7.64 9.06
CA ARG A 472 20.52 -8.77 9.49
C ARG A 472 21.45 -8.35 10.62
N GLN A 473 22.24 -7.30 10.42
CA GLN A 473 23.15 -6.78 11.45
C GLN A 473 22.43 -6.38 12.74
N LEU A 474 21.24 -5.79 12.62
CA LEU A 474 20.43 -5.39 13.77
C LEU A 474 19.88 -6.60 14.56
N LEU A 475 19.52 -7.68 13.84
CA LEU A 475 18.85 -8.86 14.40
C LEU A 475 19.81 -10.01 14.76
N ASP A 476 21.07 -9.98 14.33
CA ASP A 476 22.10 -10.99 14.60
C ASP A 476 22.61 -10.99 16.07
N GLY A 477 21.94 -10.24 16.96
CA GLY A 477 22.28 -10.15 18.38
C GLY A 477 21.65 -11.27 19.24
N GLU A 478 22.37 -11.71 20.28
CA GLU A 478 21.97 -12.74 21.25
C GLU A 478 20.59 -12.49 21.94
N GLU A 479 20.04 -11.27 21.86
CA GLU A 479 18.81 -10.84 22.52
C GLU A 479 17.52 -11.48 21.98
N LEU A 480 17.51 -12.00 20.74
CA LEU A 480 16.29 -12.60 20.15
C LEU A 480 16.11 -14.09 20.52
N GLY A 481 17.10 -14.71 21.15
CA GLY A 481 17.01 -16.06 21.71
C GLY A 481 16.84 -17.17 20.68
N VAL A 482 17.35 -16.98 19.46
CA VAL A 482 17.34 -18.00 18.40
C VAL A 482 18.73 -18.66 18.35
N ASN A 483 18.95 -19.63 19.24
CA ASN A 483 20.00 -20.64 19.11
C ASN A 483 19.36 -22.00 18.87
#